data_AF-S2JHV6-F1
#
_entry.id   AF-S2JHV6-F1
#
_cell.length_a   1.000
_cell.length_b   1.000
_cell.length_c   1.000
_cell.angle_alpha   90.00
_cell.angle_beta   90.00
_cell.angle_gamma   90.00
#
_symmetry.space_group_name_H-M   'P 1'
#
loop_
_entity.id
_entity.type
_entity.pdbx_description
1 polymer ?
#
loop_
_entity_poly.entity_id
_entity_poly.type
_entity_poly.pdbx_seq_one_letter_code
_entity_poly.pdbx_strand_id
1 'polypeptide(L)'
;MNVDLGETCHKPHQKCEPTNVFFFHLIRIQKWYTILHGSTIIIFPSQKSFITKVKLGKAKKQNRPLPHWFRLKTDTKIRWNAKRRNWRHTKLNI
;
A
#
# COMPACT_ATOMS: atom_id res chain seq x y z
N MET A 1 -38.44 -30.67 -22.28
CA MET A 1 -37.89 -29.83 -23.37
C MET A 1 -37.13 -28.71 -22.69
N ASN A 2 -35.79 -28.85 -22.67
CA ASN A 2 -34.68 -27.90 -22.46
C ASN A 2 -34.99 -26.65 -21.60
N VAL A 3 -34.47 -26.37 -20.39
CA VAL A 3 -33.14 -26.48 -19.76
C VAL A 3 -32.01 -25.86 -20.58
N ASP A 4 -32.03 -24.54 -20.72
CA ASP A 4 -30.89 -23.78 -21.23
C ASP A 4 -29.83 -23.63 -20.14
N LEU A 5 -28.82 -24.47 -20.28
CA LEU A 5 -27.54 -24.46 -19.57
C LEU A 5 -26.77 -23.18 -19.91
N GLY A 6 -26.04 -22.67 -18.92
CA GLY A 6 -25.39 -21.37 -18.96
C GLY A 6 -24.34 -21.19 -20.05
N GLU A 7 -24.23 -19.94 -20.50
CA GLU A 7 -23.08 -19.48 -21.26
C GLU A 7 -22.15 -18.71 -20.34
N THR A 8 -21.05 -19.38 -20.02
CA THR A 8 -19.85 -18.81 -19.46
C THR A 8 -19.27 -17.74 -20.39
N CYS A 9 -19.19 -16.49 -19.94
CA CYS A 9 -18.41 -15.44 -20.60
C CYS A 9 -16.91 -15.75 -20.50
N HIS A 10 -16.39 -16.57 -21.42
CA HIS A 10 -14.96 -16.72 -21.68
C HIS A 10 -14.50 -15.54 -22.55
N LYS A 11 -13.89 -14.51 -21.94
CA LYS A 11 -13.07 -13.55 -22.71
C LYS A 11 -11.72 -14.22 -23.03
N PRO A 12 -11.35 -14.39 -24.32
CA PRO A 12 -10.02 -14.88 -24.66
C PRO A 12 -8.97 -13.80 -24.39
N HIS A 13 -7.93 -14.20 -23.66
CA HIS A 13 -6.65 -13.53 -23.55
C HIS A 13 -6.08 -13.24 -24.95
N GLN A 14 -6.16 -11.98 -25.41
CA GLN A 14 -5.34 -11.53 -26.53
C GLN A 14 -3.94 -11.21 -26.00
N LYS A 15 -2.99 -12.12 -26.28
CA LYS A 15 -1.56 -11.86 -26.14
C LYS A 15 -1.09 -11.22 -27.46
N CYS A 16 -0.61 -9.99 -27.40
CA CYS A 16 0.19 -9.39 -28.45
C CYS A 16 1.44 -8.79 -27.78
N GLU A 17 2.59 -9.45 -27.96
CA GLU A 17 3.91 -8.83 -27.80
C GLU A 17 4.63 -8.86 -29.19
N PRO A 18 5.86 -8.33 -29.33
CA PRO A 18 6.13 -6.91 -29.54
C PRO A 18 6.96 -6.72 -30.83
N THR A 19 6.67 -5.71 -31.66
CA THR A 19 7.60 -5.32 -32.72
C THR A 19 8.34 -4.05 -32.31
N ASN A 20 9.52 -4.31 -31.73
CA ASN A 20 10.58 -3.39 -31.42
C ASN A 20 11.30 -2.99 -32.73
N VAL A 21 11.33 -1.70 -33.09
CA VAL A 21 12.50 -1.02 -33.69
C VAL A 21 12.21 0.47 -33.88
N PHE A 22 13.26 1.28 -33.66
CA PHE A 22 13.48 2.71 -33.90
C PHE A 22 13.55 3.59 -32.64
N PHE A 23 14.71 3.63 -31.98
CA PHE A 23 15.85 4.53 -32.23
C PHE A 23 15.70 5.91 -31.57
N PHE A 24 16.39 6.05 -30.43
CA PHE A 24 17.18 7.22 -30.03
C PHE A 24 16.79 8.58 -30.63
N HIS A 25 16.00 9.34 -29.87
CA HIS A 25 16.12 10.80 -29.84
C HIS A 25 16.00 11.33 -28.41
N LEU A 26 17.09 11.95 -27.95
CA LEU A 26 17.15 12.96 -26.90
C LEU A 26 17.07 12.46 -25.44
N ILE A 27 18.23 11.98 -25.00
CA ILE A 27 18.80 12.34 -23.69
C ILE A 27 18.88 13.88 -23.61
N ARG A 28 17.84 14.56 -23.10
CA ARG A 28 17.89 15.95 -22.60
C ARG A 28 16.65 16.22 -21.75
N ILE A 29 16.86 16.77 -20.55
CA ILE A 29 15.86 17.00 -19.47
C ILE A 29 15.64 15.80 -18.52
N GLN A 30 16.72 15.14 -18.11
CA GLN A 30 16.74 14.30 -16.88
C GLN A 30 17.79 14.79 -15.86
N LYS A 31 18.36 15.99 -16.03
CA LYS A 31 19.59 16.42 -15.34
C LYS A 31 19.59 17.87 -14.82
N TRP A 32 18.44 18.43 -14.42
CA TRP A 32 18.35 19.81 -13.91
C TRP A 32 17.66 19.98 -12.53
N TYR A 33 17.48 18.92 -11.74
CA TYR A 33 17.08 19.06 -10.32
C TYR A 33 17.83 18.09 -9.40
N THR A 34 19.15 18.08 -9.52
CA THR A 34 20.06 17.37 -8.59
C THR A 34 21.18 18.30 -8.11
N ILE A 35 20.86 19.58 -7.90
CA ILE A 35 21.81 20.57 -7.40
C ILE A 35 21.04 21.52 -6.49
N LEU A 36 20.86 21.14 -5.22
CA LEU A 36 20.91 22.04 -4.05
C LEU A 36 21.09 21.15 -2.82
N HIS A 37 22.29 21.16 -2.26
CA HIS A 37 22.80 20.23 -1.28
C HIS A 37 22.10 20.33 0.08
N GLY A 38 21.42 19.26 0.47
CA GLY A 38 21.33 18.80 1.86
C GLY A 38 21.79 17.35 1.87
N SER A 39 22.88 17.07 2.58
CA SER A 39 23.48 15.74 2.74
C SER A 39 22.42 14.70 3.09
N THR A 40 21.97 13.96 2.08
CA THR A 40 21.02 12.88 2.27
C THR A 40 21.79 11.72 2.86
N ILE A 41 21.85 11.60 4.18
CA ILE A 41 22.27 10.35 4.82
C ILE A 41 21.35 9.28 4.23
N ILE A 42 21.93 8.36 3.45
CA ILE A 42 21.26 7.18 2.93
C ILE A 42 20.98 6.27 4.13
N ILE A 43 19.92 6.57 4.89
CA ILE A 43 19.45 5.73 5.98
C ILE A 43 18.79 4.53 5.31
N PHE A 44 19.47 3.40 5.30
CA PHE A 44 18.85 2.14 4.91
C PHE A 44 17.57 1.94 5.73
N PRO A 45 16.45 1.55 5.12
CA PRO A 45 15.17 1.43 5.82
C PRO A 45 15.21 0.39 6.96
N SER A 46 16.23 -0.47 6.99
CA SER A 46 16.50 -1.42 8.07
C SER A 46 17.15 -0.77 9.31
N GLN A 47 17.98 0.27 9.11
CA GLN A 47 18.72 0.92 10.19
C GLN A 47 17.89 2.04 10.83
N LYS A 48 17.14 1.68 11.88
CA LYS A 48 16.26 2.61 12.62
C LYS A 48 16.75 2.86 14.03
N SER A 49 16.60 4.09 14.52
CA SER A 49 16.81 4.44 15.92
C SER A 49 15.83 3.72 16.84
N PHE A 50 16.19 3.56 18.11
CA PHE A 50 15.34 2.91 19.10
C PHE A 50 13.98 3.60 19.25
N ILE A 51 13.96 4.93 19.31
CA ILE A 51 12.73 5.73 19.43
C ILE A 51 11.77 5.42 18.27
N THR A 52 12.27 5.41 17.03
CA THR A 52 11.46 5.09 15.84
C THR A 52 10.95 3.65 15.91
N LYS A 53 11.77 2.68 16.34
CA LYS A 53 11.34 1.28 16.54
C LYS A 53 10.20 1.18 17.56
N VAL A 54 10.28 1.89 18.67
CA VAL A 54 9.22 1.91 19.70
C VAL A 54 7.92 2.50 19.14
N LYS A 55 7.99 3.64 18.44
CA LYS A 55 6.82 4.27 17.81
C LYS A 55 6.16 3.33 16.79
N LEU A 56 6.95 2.67 15.94
CA LEU A 56 6.46 1.67 14.98
C LEU A 56 5.84 0.45 15.67
N GLY A 57 6.45 -0.03 16.76
CA GLY A 57 5.91 -1.12 17.57
C GLY A 57 4.55 -0.78 18.18
N LYS A 58 4.39 0.43 18.72
CA LYS A 58 3.12 0.93 19.26
C LYS A 58 2.06 1.04 18.16
N ALA A 59 2.41 1.60 17.00
CA ALA A 59 1.50 1.69 15.86
C ALA A 59 1.04 0.30 15.37
N LYS A 60 1.93 -0.70 15.39
CA LYS A 60 1.58 -2.10 15.07
C LYS A 60 0.62 -2.70 16.10
N LYS A 61 0.87 -2.46 17.40
CA LYS A 61 0.02 -2.94 18.51
C LYS A 61 -1.37 -2.30 18.52
N GLN A 62 -1.49 -1.01 18.17
CA GLN A 62 -2.78 -0.32 18.08
C GLN A 62 -3.63 -0.78 16.90
N ASN A 63 -3.01 -1.33 15.85
CA ASN A 63 -3.71 -1.76 14.64
C ASN A 63 -4.36 -3.15 14.78
N ARG A 64 -5.24 -3.29 15.79
CA ARG A 64 -5.96 -4.53 16.12
C ARG A 64 -7.48 -4.33 16.00
N PRO A 65 -8.25 -5.38 15.66
CA PRO A 65 -9.71 -5.30 15.64
C PRO A 65 -10.27 -5.20 17.07
N LEU A 66 -11.49 -4.68 17.19
CA LEU A 66 -12.19 -4.62 18.47
C LEU A 66 -12.52 -6.04 18.96
N PRO A 67 -12.20 -6.41 20.22
CA PRO A 67 -12.52 -7.72 20.78
C PRO A 67 -14.02 -8.02 20.78
N HIS A 68 -14.38 -9.30 20.64
CA HIS A 68 -15.78 -9.71 20.56
C HIS A 68 -16.55 -9.45 21.85
N TRP A 69 -15.99 -9.83 23.01
CA TRP A 69 -16.62 -9.63 24.32
C TRP A 69 -16.95 -8.15 24.60
N PHE A 70 -16.18 -7.22 24.05
CA PHE A 70 -16.44 -5.79 24.21
C PHE A 70 -17.74 -5.37 23.51
N ARG A 71 -18.10 -6.01 22.39
CA ARG A 71 -19.36 -5.75 21.66
C ARG A 71 -20.58 -6.21 22.43
N LEU A 72 -20.39 -7.19 23.34
CA LEU A 72 -21.45 -7.75 24.17
C LEU A 72 -21.71 -6.90 25.44
N LYS A 73 -20.86 -5.91 25.73
CA LYS A 73 -21.08 -5.01 26.87
C LYS A 73 -22.28 -4.10 26.62
N THR A 74 -23.18 -4.05 27.59
CA THR A 74 -24.31 -3.11 27.61
C THR A 74 -23.80 -1.67 27.65
N ASP A 75 -24.62 -0.75 27.13
CA ASP A 75 -24.37 0.71 27.14
C ASP A 75 -23.10 1.19 26.42
N THR A 76 -22.58 0.40 25.47
CA THR A 76 -21.47 0.82 24.61
C THR A 76 -21.88 0.93 23.13
N LYS A 77 -21.62 2.09 22.52
CA LYS A 77 -21.94 2.36 21.10
C LYS A 77 -20.81 1.97 20.12
N ILE A 78 -19.64 1.60 20.63
CA ILE A 78 -18.44 1.33 19.81
C ILE A 78 -18.54 -0.08 19.22
N ARG A 79 -18.60 -0.19 17.88
CA ARG A 79 -18.72 -1.48 17.17
C ARG A 79 -17.45 -1.91 16.43
N TRP A 80 -16.62 -0.95 16.05
CA TRP A 80 -15.39 -1.16 15.30
C TRP A 80 -14.32 -0.16 15.74
N ASN A 81 -13.07 -0.40 15.36
CA ASN A 81 -11.95 0.49 15.69
C ASN A 81 -11.81 1.58 14.62
N ALA A 82 -12.33 2.78 14.91
CA ALA A 82 -12.26 3.95 14.04
C ALA A 82 -10.84 4.36 13.64
N LYS A 83 -9.88 4.11 14.51
CA LYS A 83 -8.49 4.52 14.32
C LYS A 83 -7.62 3.39 13.75
N ARG A 84 -8.24 2.31 13.25
CA ARG A 84 -7.52 1.21 12.58
C ARG A 84 -6.89 1.76 11.29
N ARG A 85 -5.65 1.34 11.01
CA ARG A 85 -4.83 1.91 9.94
C ARG A 85 -4.49 0.87 8.87
N ASN A 86 -4.56 1.24 7.60
CA ASN A 86 -3.98 0.44 6.50
C ASN A 86 -2.71 1.13 5.97
N TRP A 87 -1.63 0.38 5.82
CA TRP A 87 -0.33 0.88 5.36
C TRP A 87 -0.33 1.37 3.90
N ARG A 88 -1.26 0.85 3.10
CA ARG A 88 -1.47 1.30 1.72
C ARG A 88 -2.13 2.68 1.66
N HIS A 89 -3.18 2.90 2.46
CA HIS A 89 -3.98 4.13 2.38
C HIS A 89 -3.51 5.27 3.28
N THR A 90 -2.90 4.97 4.43
CA THR A 90 -2.57 5.99 5.45
C THR A 90 -1.13 5.80 5.93
N LYS A 91 -0.29 6.81 5.68
CA LYS A 91 1.12 6.83 6.09
C LYS A 91 1.24 7.29 7.54
N LEU A 92 2.35 6.89 8.15
CA LEU A 92 2.68 7.28 9.51
C LEU A 92 3.57 8.52 9.43
N ASN A 93 3.22 9.57 10.16
CA ASN A 93 3.99 10.82 10.22
C ASN A 93 5.00 10.71 11.37
N ILE A 94 6.09 9.96 11.16
CA ILE A 94 7.10 9.68 12.19
C ILE A 94 8.50 9.90 11.65
#